data_AF-A0A7V3F5R9-F1
#
_entry.id   AF-A0A7V3F5R9-F1
#
_cell.length_a   1.000
_cell.length_b   1.000
_cell.length_c   1.000
_cell.angle_alpha   90.00
_cell.angle_beta   90.00
_cell.angle_gamma   90.00
#
_symmetry.space_group_name_H-M   'P 1'
#
loop_
_entity.id
_entity.type
_entity.pdbx_description
1 polymer ?
#
loop_
_entity_poly.entity_id
_entity_poly.type
_entity_poly.pdbx_seq_one_letter_code
_entity_poly.pdbx_strand_id
1 'polypeptide(L)'
;MLASAVELLSLIRGLPRPVSAAIILGLMGIAGIALIRIPPQHLIDLIRGGGSREAPGAPPAEARYRFQQGLALAANGRIDESIREFSDAINLAPNYAAAYGNRGVAYMMQKKYNKAHEDLIKAIALDPADKTAFYNLAAVHALRQEWDLSLDRLDQALKLGFDDYDVLRRDPDLDAVRKLPEFRKVLERHKIVP
;
A
#
# COMPACT_ATOMS: atom_id res chain seq x y z
N MET A 1 13.79 -37.63 -56.40
CA MET A 1 12.66 -37.43 -57.33
C MET A 1 11.66 -36.52 -56.62
N LEU A 2 11.66 -35.23 -56.97
CA LEU A 2 10.82 -34.20 -56.34
C LEU A 2 9.42 -34.28 -56.93
N ALA A 3 8.45 -34.81 -56.19
CA ALA A 3 7.04 -34.64 -56.51
C ALA A 3 6.67 -33.16 -56.25
N SER A 4 6.20 -32.47 -57.28
CA SER A 4 5.87 -31.05 -57.21
C SER A 4 4.65 -30.81 -56.30
N ALA A 5 4.64 -29.69 -55.58
CA ALA A 5 3.61 -29.32 -54.59
C ALA A 5 2.16 -29.29 -55.11
N VAL A 6 1.96 -29.41 -56.42
CA VAL A 6 0.66 -29.47 -57.09
C VAL A 6 -0.04 -30.82 -56.89
N GLU A 7 0.71 -31.94 -56.83
CA GLU A 7 0.13 -33.29 -56.63
C GLU A 7 -0.41 -33.49 -55.20
N LEU A 8 0.22 -32.85 -54.21
CA LEU A 8 -0.22 -32.93 -52.81
C LEU A 8 -1.57 -32.22 -52.58
N LEU A 9 -1.82 -31.12 -53.30
CA LEU A 9 -3.06 -30.34 -53.21
C LEU A 9 -4.27 -31.05 -53.83
N SER A 10 -4.07 -31.90 -54.85
CA SER A 10 -5.13 -32.74 -55.40
C SER A 10 -5.60 -33.84 -54.45
N LEU A 11 -4.71 -34.33 -53.57
CA LEU A 11 -5.04 -35.42 -52.63
C LEU A 11 -5.96 -34.97 -51.48
N ILE A 12 -5.98 -33.67 -51.17
CA ILE A 12 -6.70 -33.10 -50.03
C ILE A 12 -8.17 -32.76 -50.38
N ARG A 13 -8.52 -32.66 -51.66
CA ARG A 13 -9.89 -32.28 -52.12
C ARG A 13 -10.95 -33.38 -51.94
N GLY A 14 -10.56 -34.62 -51.65
CA GLY A 14 -11.47 -35.76 -51.52
C GLY A 14 -11.85 -36.14 -50.08
N LEU A 15 -11.30 -35.48 -49.07
CA LEU A 15 -11.51 -35.85 -47.66
C LEU A 15 -12.75 -35.16 -47.05
N PRO A 16 -13.55 -35.84 -46.24
CA PRO A 16 -14.67 -35.23 -45.53
C PRO A 16 -14.14 -34.16 -44.54
N ARG A 17 -14.83 -33.00 -44.52
CA ARG A 17 -14.41 -31.74 -43.89
C ARG A 17 -13.90 -31.78 -42.43
N PRO A 18 -14.29 -32.71 -41.52
CA PRO A 18 -13.70 -32.70 -40.18
C PRO A 18 -12.23 -33.17 -40.14
N VAL A 19 -11.69 -33.80 -41.18
CA VAL A 19 -10.32 -34.36 -41.17
C VAL A 19 -9.24 -33.36 -41.62
N SER A 20 -9.62 -32.26 -42.30
CA SER A 20 -8.66 -31.26 -42.82
C SER A 20 -8.08 -30.35 -41.74
N ALA A 21 -8.75 -30.18 -40.61
CA ALA A 21 -8.34 -29.23 -39.57
C ALA A 21 -7.22 -29.76 -38.66
N ALA A 22 -7.13 -31.09 -38.46
CA ALA A 22 -6.19 -31.68 -37.51
C ALA A 22 -4.76 -31.85 -38.06
N ILE A 23 -4.57 -31.89 -39.38
CA ILE A 23 -3.24 -32.09 -40.00
C ILE A 23 -2.52 -30.75 -40.25
N ILE A 24 -3.26 -29.64 -40.44
CA ILE A 24 -2.67 -28.31 -40.69
C ILE A 24 -1.97 -27.75 -39.44
N LEU A 25 -2.41 -28.13 -38.23
CA LEU A 25 -1.76 -27.76 -36.98
C LEU A 25 -0.49 -28.58 -36.66
N GLY A 26 -0.19 -29.65 -37.41
CA GLY A 26 0.98 -30.51 -37.18
C GLY A 26 2.25 -30.16 -37.97
N LEU A 27 2.18 -29.22 -38.93
CA LEU A 27 3.30 -28.90 -39.85
C LEU A 27 3.85 -27.48 -39.76
N MET A 28 3.34 -26.64 -38.86
CA MET A 28 3.88 -25.28 -38.63
C MET A 28 4.85 -25.23 -37.44
N GLY A 29 5.68 -26.27 -37.32
CA GLY A 29 6.84 -26.30 -36.45
C GLY A 29 8.10 -26.04 -37.27
N ILE A 30 8.74 -24.90 -36.98
CA ILE A 30 10.17 -24.59 -37.21
C ILE A 30 10.51 -24.01 -38.60
N ALA A 31 10.57 -22.67 -38.63
CA ALA A 31 11.73 -21.85 -39.07
C ALA A 31 11.35 -20.65 -39.96
N GLY A 32 11.48 -19.45 -39.38
CA GLY A 32 11.91 -18.26 -40.10
C GLY A 32 10.83 -17.47 -40.84
N ILE A 33 10.28 -16.45 -40.19
CA ILE A 33 10.30 -15.05 -40.64
C ILE A 33 9.83 -14.20 -39.46
N ALA A 34 10.68 -13.26 -39.06
CA ALA A 34 10.39 -12.25 -38.07
C ALA A 34 9.21 -11.38 -38.52
N LEU A 35 8.01 -11.66 -37.99
CA LEU A 35 6.98 -10.65 -37.81
C LEU A 35 6.91 -10.33 -36.31
N ILE A 36 7.90 -9.55 -35.85
CA ILE A 36 7.67 -8.70 -34.68
C ILE A 36 6.63 -7.69 -35.15
N ARG A 37 5.34 -8.04 -34.98
CA ARG A 37 4.25 -7.09 -35.12
C ARG A 37 4.37 -6.14 -33.93
N ILE A 38 5.24 -5.13 -34.06
CA ILE A 38 5.33 -4.04 -33.09
C ILE A 38 3.90 -3.49 -32.98
N PRO A 39 3.24 -3.61 -31.83
CA PRO A 39 1.89 -3.09 -31.70
C PRO A 39 1.93 -1.59 -31.99
N PRO A 40 0.95 -1.04 -32.72
CA PRO A 40 0.81 0.39 -32.91
C PRO A 40 1.01 1.13 -31.59
N GLN A 41 1.68 2.29 -31.58
CA GLN A 41 1.94 3.04 -30.36
C GLN A 41 0.68 3.21 -29.49
N HIS A 42 -0.48 3.44 -30.12
CA HIS A 42 -1.77 3.53 -29.43
C HIS A 42 -2.22 2.24 -28.72
N LEU A 43 -1.83 1.05 -29.21
CA LEU A 43 -2.08 -0.25 -28.56
C LEU A 43 -1.05 -0.52 -27.46
N ILE A 44 0.20 -0.06 -27.60
CA ILE A 44 1.17 -0.01 -26.49
C ILE A 44 0.64 0.90 -25.39
N ASP A 45 0.08 2.05 -25.75
CA ASP A 45 -0.54 3.02 -24.84
C ASP A 45 -1.85 2.49 -24.25
N LEU A 46 -2.57 1.57 -24.90
CA LEU A 46 -3.76 0.93 -24.35
C LEU A 46 -3.42 -0.17 -23.33
N ILE A 47 -2.34 -0.92 -23.57
CA ILE A 47 -1.81 -1.94 -22.64
C ILE A 47 -1.11 -1.26 -21.45
N ARG A 48 -0.43 -0.13 -21.69
CA ARG A 48 0.25 0.68 -20.66
C ARG A 48 -0.69 1.69 -19.98
N GLY A 49 -1.83 2.00 -20.62
CA GLY A 49 -2.85 2.97 -20.21
C GLY A 49 -4.13 2.34 -19.66
N GLY A 50 -4.08 1.08 -19.23
CA GLY A 50 -4.97 0.54 -18.20
C GLY A 50 -4.66 1.08 -16.79
N GLY A 51 -3.77 2.08 -16.68
CA GLY A 51 -3.70 2.92 -15.50
C GLY A 51 -4.94 3.80 -15.46
N SER A 52 -5.91 3.43 -14.64
CA SER A 52 -6.81 4.40 -13.99
C SER A 52 -5.97 5.64 -13.70
N ARG A 53 -6.22 6.75 -14.43
CA ARG A 53 -5.44 7.98 -14.33
C ARG A 53 -5.25 8.29 -12.86
N GLU A 54 -4.07 8.00 -12.33
CA GLU A 54 -3.81 8.12 -10.91
C GLU A 54 -3.99 9.60 -10.57
N ALA A 55 -4.75 9.89 -9.50
CA ALA A 55 -5.02 11.26 -9.13
C ALA A 55 -3.69 12.02 -8.95
N PRO A 56 -3.56 13.27 -9.40
CA PRO A 56 -2.35 14.04 -9.19
C PRO A 56 -1.97 14.03 -7.70
N GLY A 57 -0.76 13.54 -7.38
CA GLY A 57 -0.27 13.42 -6.00
C GLY A 57 -0.52 12.07 -5.32
N ALA A 58 -1.20 11.11 -5.97
CA ALA A 58 -1.30 9.74 -5.45
C ALA A 58 0.09 9.04 -5.52
N PRO A 59 0.48 8.24 -4.51
CA PRO A 59 1.69 7.43 -4.56
C PRO A 59 1.62 6.46 -5.75
N PRO A 60 2.72 6.14 -6.45
CA PRO A 60 2.70 5.19 -7.57
C PRO A 60 2.09 3.84 -7.22
N ALA A 61 1.49 3.14 -8.19
CA ALA A 61 0.87 1.82 -7.98
C ALA A 61 1.72 0.83 -7.18
N GLU A 62 3.02 0.74 -7.50
CA GLU A 62 3.94 -0.16 -6.78
C GLU A 62 4.11 0.27 -5.30
N ALA A 63 4.19 1.57 -5.02
CA ALA A 63 4.27 2.06 -3.64
C ALA A 63 3.00 1.71 -2.85
N ARG A 64 1.82 1.86 -3.48
CA ARG A 64 0.55 1.45 -2.87
C ARG A 64 0.47 -0.06 -2.65
N TYR A 65 0.97 -0.86 -3.60
CA TYR A 65 1.04 -2.31 -3.46
C TYR A 65 1.89 -2.74 -2.26
N ARG A 66 3.10 -2.19 -2.15
CA ARG A 66 3.99 -2.39 -0.99
C ARG A 66 3.33 -1.97 0.32
N PHE A 67 2.69 -0.81 0.34
CA PHE A 67 1.95 -0.35 1.51
C PHE A 67 0.84 -1.33 1.92
N GLN A 68 0.05 -1.83 0.97
CA GLN A 68 -1.02 -2.81 1.25
C GLN A 68 -0.47 -4.15 1.76
N GLN A 69 0.66 -4.62 1.21
CA GLN A 69 1.34 -5.80 1.78
C GLN A 69 1.80 -5.55 3.21
N GLY A 70 2.37 -4.38 3.49
CA GLY A 70 2.77 -3.98 4.83
C GLY A 70 1.61 -4.02 5.82
N LEU A 71 0.45 -3.49 5.44
CA LEU A 71 -0.78 -3.56 6.25
C LEU A 71 -1.20 -5.01 6.53
N ALA A 72 -1.22 -5.86 5.50
CA ALA A 72 -1.59 -7.27 5.63
C ALA A 72 -0.63 -8.05 6.53
N LEU A 73 0.68 -7.78 6.44
CA LEU A 73 1.70 -8.38 7.30
C LEU A 73 1.54 -7.92 8.75
N ALA A 74 1.29 -6.63 8.98
CA ALA A 74 1.07 -6.07 10.31
C ALA A 74 -0.17 -6.69 10.99
N ALA A 75 -1.28 -6.82 10.25
CA ALA A 75 -2.50 -7.47 10.73
C ALA A 75 -2.28 -8.95 11.11
N ASN A 76 -1.33 -9.62 10.46
CA ASN A 76 -0.92 -11.00 10.78
C ASN A 76 0.20 -11.08 11.83
N GLY A 77 0.57 -9.98 12.48
CA GLY A 77 1.63 -9.94 13.50
C GLY A 77 3.06 -10.08 12.96
N ARG A 78 3.26 -10.06 11.63
CA ARG A 78 4.57 -10.16 10.98
C ARG A 78 5.26 -8.80 10.92
N ILE A 79 5.58 -8.23 12.08
CA ILE A 79 5.95 -6.81 12.25
C ILE A 79 7.27 -6.43 11.57
N ASP A 80 8.30 -7.28 11.61
CA ASP A 80 9.56 -7.00 10.90
C ASP A 80 9.37 -6.95 9.39
N GLU A 81 8.43 -7.72 8.86
CA GLU A 81 8.15 -7.80 7.43
C GLU A 81 7.29 -6.62 6.98
N SER A 82 6.31 -6.20 7.80
CA SER A 82 5.55 -5.00 7.51
C SER A 82 6.43 -3.75 7.47
N ILE A 83 7.40 -3.64 8.38
CA ILE A 83 8.38 -2.54 8.38
C ILE A 83 9.19 -2.51 7.06
N ARG A 84 9.57 -3.67 6.53
CA ARG A 84 10.27 -3.76 5.22
C ARG A 84 9.38 -3.26 4.10
N GLU A 85 8.15 -3.75 4.01
CA GLU A 85 7.21 -3.33 2.96
C GLU A 85 6.84 -1.84 3.06
N PHE A 86 6.65 -1.30 4.26
CA PHE A 86 6.45 0.15 4.43
C PHE A 86 7.70 0.96 4.03
N SER A 87 8.90 0.45 4.30
CA SER A 87 10.14 1.11 3.88
C SER A 87 10.29 1.13 2.37
N ASP A 88 9.93 0.03 1.70
CA ASP A 88 9.92 -0.02 0.23
C ASP A 88 8.88 0.93 -0.35
N ALA A 89 7.68 1.01 0.24
CA ALA A 89 6.66 1.99 -0.14
C ALA A 89 7.17 3.44 -0.01
N ILE A 90 7.89 3.76 1.07
CA ILE A 90 8.50 5.07 1.30
C ILE A 90 9.62 5.36 0.30
N ASN A 91 10.47 4.37 -0.02
CA ASN A 91 11.53 4.53 -1.01
C ASN A 91 10.97 4.85 -2.41
N LEU A 92 9.83 4.25 -2.74
CA LEU A 92 9.11 4.50 -4.00
C LEU A 92 8.32 5.81 -3.99
N ALA A 93 7.85 6.24 -2.81
CA ALA A 93 7.06 7.45 -2.62
C ALA A 93 7.44 8.17 -1.30
N PRO A 94 8.46 9.03 -1.31
CA PRO A 94 8.95 9.71 -0.09
C PRO A 94 7.96 10.69 0.55
N ASN A 95 6.85 11.00 -0.12
CA ASN A 95 5.75 11.83 0.37
C ASN A 95 4.53 11.00 0.81
N TYR A 96 4.65 9.68 0.94
CA TYR A 96 3.54 8.81 1.32
C TYR A 96 3.31 8.82 2.85
N ALA A 97 2.57 9.83 3.32
CA ALA A 97 2.28 10.06 4.76
C ALA A 97 1.79 8.80 5.48
N ALA A 98 0.83 8.07 4.91
CA ALA A 98 0.28 6.86 5.51
C ALA A 98 1.32 5.74 5.70
N ALA A 99 2.30 5.61 4.81
CA ALA A 99 3.37 4.61 4.94
C ALA A 99 4.29 4.93 6.12
N TYR A 100 4.63 6.21 6.33
CA TYR A 100 5.34 6.66 7.53
C TYR A 100 4.52 6.39 8.79
N GLY A 101 3.24 6.79 8.82
CA GLY A 101 2.38 6.58 10.00
C GLY A 101 2.28 5.11 10.41
N ASN A 102 2.06 4.21 9.46
CA ASN A 102 1.95 2.77 9.74
C ASN A 102 3.29 2.12 10.11
N ARG A 103 4.41 2.57 9.52
CA ARG A 103 5.74 2.11 9.96
C ARG A 103 6.07 2.60 11.37
N GLY A 104 5.63 3.80 11.72
CA GLY A 104 5.70 4.34 13.07
C GLY A 104 4.98 3.46 14.09
N VAL A 105 3.73 3.07 13.80
CA VAL A 105 2.97 2.11 14.62
C VAL A 105 3.67 0.75 14.71
N ALA A 106 4.19 0.23 13.60
CA ALA A 106 4.95 -1.02 13.62
C ALA A 106 6.22 -0.92 14.50
N TYR A 107 6.89 0.23 14.52
CA TYR A 107 7.99 0.48 15.45
C TYR A 107 7.55 0.60 16.92
N MET A 108 6.36 1.14 17.22
CA MET A 108 5.78 1.11 18.57
C MET A 108 5.61 -0.32 19.07
N MET A 109 5.08 -1.22 18.22
CA MET A 109 4.92 -2.64 18.56
C MET A 109 6.25 -3.33 18.89
N GLN A 110 7.37 -2.84 18.32
CA GLN A 110 8.73 -3.30 18.63
C GLN A 110 9.40 -2.55 19.76
N LYS A 111 8.69 -1.65 20.45
CA LYS A 111 9.22 -0.74 21.48
C LYS A 111 10.35 0.18 20.99
N LYS A 112 10.43 0.42 19.67
CA LYS A 112 11.42 1.30 19.02
C LYS A 112 10.89 2.73 18.95
N TYR A 113 10.61 3.33 20.10
CA TYR A 113 9.84 4.59 20.20
C TYR A 113 10.50 5.80 19.52
N ASN A 114 11.84 5.87 19.47
CA ASN A 114 12.52 6.95 18.76
C ASN A 114 12.28 6.88 17.24
N LYS A 115 12.31 5.68 16.66
CA LYS A 115 11.99 5.49 15.23
C LYS A 115 10.52 5.75 14.94
N ALA A 116 9.63 5.31 15.86
CA ALA A 116 8.21 5.61 15.76
C ALA A 116 7.95 7.13 15.76
N HIS A 117 8.60 7.85 16.66
CA HIS A 117 8.52 9.31 16.74
C HIS A 117 8.98 9.98 15.44
N GLU A 118 10.15 9.60 14.90
CA GLU A 118 10.66 10.14 13.64
C GLU A 118 9.67 9.95 12.48
N ASP A 119 9.12 8.75 12.34
CA ASP A 119 8.16 8.43 11.29
C ASP A 119 6.83 9.17 11.47
N LEU A 120 6.30 9.27 12.70
CA LEU A 120 5.04 9.96 12.96
C LEU A 120 5.16 11.48 12.76
N ILE A 121 6.28 12.09 13.14
CA ILE A 121 6.57 13.50 12.82
C ILE A 121 6.61 13.70 11.31
N LYS A 122 7.23 12.77 10.57
CA LYS A 122 7.27 12.85 9.11
C LYS A 122 5.89 12.68 8.49
N ALA A 123 5.05 11.78 9.01
CA ALA A 123 3.67 11.61 8.59
C ALA A 123 2.85 12.90 8.80
N ILE A 124 2.93 13.51 9.98
CA ILE A 124 2.26 14.79 10.30
C ILE A 124 2.75 15.94 9.41
N ALA A 125 4.05 15.99 9.10
CA ALA A 125 4.60 17.02 8.23
C ALA A 125 4.09 16.88 6.78
N LEU A 126 3.76 15.66 6.34
CA LEU A 126 3.21 15.38 5.01
C LEU A 126 1.68 15.52 4.97
N ASP A 127 1.00 15.17 6.05
CA ASP A 127 -0.44 15.35 6.24
C ASP A 127 -0.75 15.95 7.63
N PRO A 128 -0.79 17.29 7.74
CA PRO A 128 -1.07 17.97 9.00
C PRO A 128 -2.51 17.79 9.50
N ALA A 129 -3.41 17.20 8.69
CA ALA A 129 -4.78 16.92 9.07
C ALA A 129 -4.97 15.48 9.59
N ASP A 130 -3.93 14.65 9.58
CA ASP A 130 -3.98 13.28 10.08
C ASP A 130 -4.06 13.23 11.61
N LYS A 131 -5.31 13.28 12.10
CA LYS A 131 -5.67 13.16 13.52
C LYS A 131 -5.16 11.85 14.15
N THR A 132 -5.06 10.77 13.38
CA THR A 132 -4.59 9.47 13.86
C THR A 132 -3.07 9.49 14.08
N ALA A 133 -2.31 10.16 13.21
CA ALA A 133 -0.88 10.35 13.40
C ALA A 133 -0.58 11.17 14.67
N PHE A 134 -1.37 12.21 14.97
CA PHE A 134 -1.25 12.95 16.23
C PHE A 134 -1.56 12.08 17.46
N TYR A 135 -2.61 11.26 17.42
CA TYR A 135 -2.93 10.32 18.49
C TYR A 135 -1.80 9.29 18.71
N ASN A 136 -1.29 8.67 17.64
CA ASN A 136 -0.18 7.71 17.73
C ASN A 136 1.09 8.37 18.29
N LEU A 137 1.37 9.62 17.90
CA LEU A 137 2.52 10.36 18.44
C LEU A 137 2.32 10.67 19.92
N ALA A 138 1.09 10.93 20.37
CA ALA A 138 0.79 11.07 21.78
C ALA A 138 1.07 9.79 22.58
N ALA A 139 0.68 8.63 22.04
CA ALA A 139 1.00 7.33 22.63
C ALA A 139 2.52 7.10 22.71
N VAL A 140 3.28 7.46 21.66
CA VAL A 140 4.75 7.41 21.70
C VAL A 140 5.35 8.28 22.82
N HIS A 141 4.86 9.50 23.00
CA HIS A 141 5.30 10.37 24.10
C HIS A 141 4.90 9.79 25.47
N ALA A 142 3.71 9.22 25.60
CA ALA A 142 3.27 8.56 26.84
C ALA A 142 4.19 7.40 27.23
N LEU A 143 4.53 6.53 26.27
CA LEU A 143 5.43 5.39 26.44
C LEU A 143 6.88 5.82 26.77
N ARG A 144 7.28 7.03 26.36
CA ARG A 144 8.56 7.67 26.70
C ARG A 144 8.53 8.47 28.00
N GLN A 145 7.38 8.51 28.70
CA GLN A 145 7.14 9.30 29.91
C GLN A 145 7.20 10.82 29.69
N GLU A 146 6.95 11.27 28.47
CA GLU A 146 6.91 12.68 28.06
C GLU A 146 5.46 13.18 28.12
N TRP A 147 4.88 13.21 29.31
CA TRP A 147 3.43 13.34 29.48
C TRP A 147 2.86 14.67 28.99
N ASP A 148 3.56 15.78 29.18
CA ASP A 148 3.13 17.09 28.68
C ASP A 148 3.03 17.09 27.15
N LEU A 149 4.04 16.53 26.47
CA LEU A 149 4.03 16.37 25.02
C LEU A 149 2.92 15.42 24.56
N SER A 150 2.65 14.34 25.31
CA SER A 150 1.54 13.43 25.01
C SER A 150 0.19 14.15 25.06
N LEU A 151 -0.07 14.92 26.11
CA LEU A 151 -1.30 15.70 26.27
C LEU A 151 -1.47 16.75 25.17
N ASP A 152 -0.38 17.43 24.77
CA ASP A 152 -0.41 18.39 23.67
C ASP A 152 -0.74 17.73 22.32
N ARG A 153 -0.21 16.53 22.06
CA ARG A 153 -0.52 15.79 20.83
C ARG A 153 -1.94 15.24 20.85
N LEU A 154 -2.45 14.77 21.99
CA LEU A 154 -3.86 14.39 22.16
C LEU A 154 -4.80 15.58 21.91
N ASP A 155 -4.51 16.74 22.49
CA ASP A 155 -5.33 17.96 22.30
C ASP A 155 -5.40 18.33 20.81
N GLN A 156 -4.28 18.20 20.09
CA GLN A 156 -4.24 18.44 18.65
C GLN A 156 -5.03 17.38 17.85
N ALA A 157 -4.94 16.10 18.21
CA ALA A 157 -5.74 15.05 17.58
C ALA A 157 -7.24 15.31 17.74
N LEU A 158 -7.68 15.66 18.95
CA LEU A 158 -9.07 16.00 19.26
C LEU A 158 -9.55 17.25 18.52
N LYS A 159 -8.70 18.29 18.44
CA LYS A 159 -8.98 19.51 17.66
C LYS A 159 -9.17 19.23 16.17
N LEU A 160 -8.47 18.23 15.63
CA LEU A 160 -8.61 17.74 14.26
C LEU A 160 -9.78 16.75 14.10
N GLY A 161 -10.58 16.54 15.14
CA GLY A 161 -11.78 15.71 15.12
C GLY A 161 -11.52 14.23 15.36
N PHE A 162 -10.48 13.86 16.11
CA PHE A 162 -10.33 12.48 16.59
C PHE A 162 -11.49 12.15 17.52
N ASP A 163 -12.26 11.13 17.16
CA ASP A 163 -13.56 10.80 17.72
C ASP A 163 -13.65 9.38 18.30
N ASP A 164 -12.56 8.61 18.22
CA ASP A 164 -12.46 7.29 18.86
C ASP A 164 -12.15 7.42 20.36
N TYR A 165 -13.14 7.91 21.11
CA TYR A 165 -13.00 8.15 22.55
C TYR A 165 -12.86 6.85 23.34
N ASP A 166 -13.37 5.73 22.81
CA ASP A 166 -13.23 4.43 23.47
C ASP A 166 -11.77 3.98 23.46
N VAL A 167 -11.05 4.22 22.37
CA VAL A 167 -9.60 4.02 22.31
C VAL A 167 -8.88 4.89 23.34
N LEU A 168 -9.17 6.20 23.46
CA LEU A 168 -8.50 7.06 24.46
C LEU A 168 -8.67 6.56 25.91
N ARG A 169 -9.81 5.97 26.22
CA ARG A 169 -10.14 5.46 27.56
C ARG A 169 -9.51 4.10 27.87
N ARG A 170 -9.18 3.31 26.85
CA ARG A 170 -8.79 1.90 27.02
C ARG A 170 -7.41 1.56 26.49
N ASP A 171 -6.81 2.42 25.69
CA ASP A 171 -5.49 2.21 25.13
C ASP A 171 -4.44 2.13 26.25
N PRO A 172 -3.81 0.96 26.46
CA PRO A 172 -2.83 0.78 27.53
C PRO A 172 -1.62 1.70 27.40
N ASP A 173 -1.29 2.18 26.19
CA ASP A 173 -0.15 3.09 25.97
C ASP A 173 -0.39 4.45 26.63
N LEU A 174 -1.66 4.82 26.87
CA LEU A 174 -2.07 6.05 27.54
C LEU A 174 -2.35 5.89 29.04
N ASP A 175 -2.14 4.70 29.64
CA ASP A 175 -2.52 4.42 31.04
C ASP A 175 -1.92 5.40 32.06
N ALA A 176 -0.67 5.80 31.86
CA ALA A 176 -0.01 6.77 32.73
C ALA A 176 -0.62 8.17 32.57
N VAL A 177 -0.83 8.59 31.32
CA VAL A 177 -1.35 9.93 30.98
C VAL A 177 -2.81 10.08 31.43
N ARG A 178 -3.61 9.02 31.31
CA ARG A 178 -5.05 9.02 31.69
C ARG A 178 -5.28 9.30 33.17
N LYS A 179 -4.29 9.03 34.03
CA LYS A 179 -4.35 9.28 35.48
C LYS A 179 -4.04 10.73 35.85
N LEU A 180 -3.53 11.53 34.90
CA LEU A 180 -3.20 12.93 35.14
C LEU A 180 -4.47 13.78 35.18
N PRO A 181 -4.60 14.73 36.12
CA PRO A 181 -5.69 15.71 36.13
C PRO A 181 -5.82 16.48 34.80
N GLU A 182 -4.71 16.71 34.13
CA GLU A 182 -4.62 17.43 32.85
C GLU A 182 -5.31 16.68 31.71
N PHE A 183 -5.28 15.34 31.72
CA PHE A 183 -5.97 14.53 30.72
C PHE A 183 -7.48 14.80 30.74
N ARG A 184 -8.06 14.87 31.94
CA ARG A 184 -9.47 15.24 32.12
C ARG A 184 -9.75 16.65 31.57
N LYS A 185 -8.87 17.61 31.82
CA LYS A 185 -9.01 18.99 31.28
C LYS A 185 -8.92 19.03 29.76
N VAL A 186 -8.11 18.16 29.14
CA VAL A 186 -8.07 18.00 27.68
C VAL A 186 -9.43 17.52 27.18
N LEU A 187 -9.99 16.45 27.75
CA LEU A 187 -11.31 15.94 27.34
C LEU A 187 -12.44 16.97 27.51
N GLU A 188 -12.46 17.68 28.65
CA GLU A 188 -13.47 18.70 28.94
C GLU A 188 -13.43 19.87 27.93
N ARG A 189 -12.23 20.29 27.48
CA ARG A 189 -12.08 21.32 26.42
C ARG A 189 -12.78 20.92 25.12
N HIS A 190 -12.79 19.63 24.80
CA HIS A 190 -13.43 19.08 23.61
C HIS A 190 -14.86 18.58 23.87
N LYS A 191 -15.45 18.91 25.03
CA LYS A 191 -16.80 18.51 25.45
C LYS A 191 -17.00 16.98 25.51
N ILE A 192 -15.91 16.24 25.77
CA ILE A 192 -15.93 14.80 25.94
C ILE A 192 -16.16 14.52 27.41
N VAL A 193 -17.24 13.79 27.71
CA VAL A 193 -17.56 13.40 29.09
C VAL A 193 -16.52 12.35 29.54
N PRO A 194 -15.82 12.57 30.66
CA PRO A 194 -14.84 11.63 31.21
C PRO A 194 -15.45 10.25 31.48
#